data_AF-A0A8T4SRJ9-F1
#
_entry.id   AF-A0A8T4SRJ9-F1
#
_cell.length_a   1.000
_cell.length_b   1.000
_cell.length_c   1.000
_cell.angle_alpha   90.00
_cell.angle_beta   90.00
_cell.angle_gamma   90.00
#
_symmetry.space_group_name_H-M   'P 1'
#
loop_
_entity.id
_entity.type
_entity.pdbx_description
1 polymer ?
#
loop_
_entity_poly.entity_id
_entity_poly.type
_entity_poly.pdbx_seq_one_letter_code
_entity_poly.pdbx_strand_id
1 'polypeptide(L)'
;MRLFEQRKTTLFEKALMILGLAVLVIGFLVINSLFRLDGGLTWLALIAMFLWLIILLLMILASSSQDIKEEISILISKSNEELRLLRTEFQQLNKRGVRK
;
A
#
# COMPACT_ATOMS: atom_id res chain seq x y z
N MET A 1 14.86 -10.89 17.38
CA MET A 1 13.43 -11.00 17.01
C MET A 1 13.30 -10.62 15.55
N ARG A 2 13.14 -11.60 14.64
CA ARG A 2 13.05 -11.34 13.19
C ARG A 2 11.60 -10.98 12.85
N LEU A 3 11.27 -9.69 12.84
CA LEU A 3 9.95 -9.14 12.46
C LEU A 3 9.78 -9.06 10.93
N PHE A 4 10.15 -10.11 10.21
CA PHE A 4 9.92 -10.22 8.78
C PHE A 4 9.11 -11.49 8.52
N GLU A 5 7.87 -11.48 9.02
CA GLU A 5 6.85 -12.37 8.49
C GLU A 5 6.74 -12.08 7.00
N GLN A 6 6.81 -13.12 6.18
CA GLN A 6 6.91 -13.00 4.73
C GLN A 6 5.72 -12.20 4.19
N ARG A 7 5.96 -10.92 3.85
CA ARG A 7 4.99 -10.12 3.08
C ARG A 7 4.68 -10.91 1.82
N LYS A 8 3.46 -11.44 1.72
CA LYS A 8 2.97 -11.99 0.47
C LYS A 8 2.67 -10.79 -0.41
N THR A 9 3.30 -10.72 -1.58
CA THR A 9 2.98 -9.71 -2.58
C THR A 9 1.48 -9.78 -2.85
N THR A 10 0.77 -8.70 -2.51
CA THR A 10 -0.68 -8.68 -2.64
C THR A 10 -1.05 -8.57 -4.12
N LEU A 11 -2.24 -9.06 -4.48
CA LEU A 11 -2.77 -8.86 -5.84
C LEU A 11 -2.83 -7.37 -6.20
N PHE A 12 -3.00 -6.51 -5.21
CA PHE A 12 -2.96 -5.06 -5.37
C PHE A 12 -1.57 -4.55 -5.73
N GLU A 13 -0.52 -4.97 -5.01
CA GLU A 13 0.85 -4.54 -5.31
C GLU A 13 1.24 -4.91 -6.74
N LYS A 14 0.88 -6.13 -7.17
CA LYS A 14 1.09 -6.58 -8.55
C LYS A 14 0.29 -5.78 -9.58
N ALA A 15 -0.97 -5.46 -9.28
CA ALA A 15 -1.81 -4.61 -10.12
C ALA A 15 -1.27 -3.18 -10.21
N LEU A 16 -0.78 -2.63 -9.10
CA LEU A 16 -0.19 -1.30 -9.04
C LEU A 16 1.11 -1.23 -9.82
N MET A 17 1.93 -2.30 -9.79
CA MET A 17 3.14 -2.40 -10.60
C MET A 17 2.82 -2.32 -12.10
N ILE A 18 1.79 -3.05 -12.56
CA ILE A 18 1.34 -3.02 -13.96
C ILE A 18 0.78 -1.63 -14.31
N LEU A 19 -0.07 -1.09 -13.44
CA LEU A 19 -0.68 0.23 -13.61
C LEU A 19 0.39 1.33 -13.69
N GLY A 20 1.46 1.23 -12.89
CA GLY A 20 2.51 2.24 -12.81
C GLY A 20 3.34 2.27 -14.09
N LEU A 21 3.62 1.08 -14.62
CA LEU A 21 4.28 0.91 -15.91
C LEU A 21 3.40 1.44 -17.05
N ALA A 22 2.10 1.19 -17.01
CA ALA A 22 1.16 1.74 -17.98
C ALA A 22 1.10 3.28 -17.92
N VAL A 23 1.03 3.87 -16.72
CA VAL A 23 1.01 5.33 -16.53
C VAL A 23 2.31 5.98 -17.00
N LEU A 24 3.46 5.32 -16.82
CA LEU A 24 4.75 5.80 -17.32
C LEU A 24 4.77 5.87 -18.85
N VAL A 25 4.36 4.77 -19.52
CA VAL A 25 4.37 4.70 -20.99
C VAL A 25 3.33 5.64 -21.59
N ILE A 26 2.09 5.60 -21.09
CA ILE A 26 0.99 6.42 -21.62
C ILE A 26 1.26 7.90 -21.38
N GLY A 27 1.69 8.28 -20.18
CA GLY A 27 1.98 9.68 -19.87
C GLY A 27 3.09 10.24 -20.75
N PHE A 28 4.16 9.48 -20.97
CA PHE A 28 5.22 9.87 -21.90
C PHE A 28 4.71 10.04 -23.33
N LEU A 29 3.91 9.09 -23.84
CA LEU A 29 3.36 9.16 -25.20
C LEU A 29 2.45 10.39 -25.37
N VAL A 30 1.59 10.67 -24.40
CA VAL A 30 0.67 11.82 -24.44
C VAL A 30 1.45 13.12 -24.42
N ILE A 31 2.38 13.31 -23.48
CA ILE A 31 3.17 14.53 -23.37
C ILE A 31 4.04 14.75 -24.62
N ASN A 32 4.69 13.70 -25.12
CA ASN A 32 5.50 13.78 -26.34
C ASN A 32 4.64 14.09 -27.57
N SER A 33 3.40 13.57 -27.65
CA SER A 33 2.47 13.91 -28.72
C SER A 33 2.07 15.39 -28.67
N LEU A 34 1.74 15.90 -27.48
CA LEU A 34 1.45 17.33 -27.28
C LEU A 34 2.62 18.21 -27.72
N PHE A 35 3.85 17.80 -27.38
CA PHE A 35 5.06 18.53 -27.74
C PHE A 35 5.29 18.62 -29.26
N ARG A 36 4.97 17.53 -29.98
CA ARG A 36 5.15 17.45 -31.44
C ARG A 36 4.05 18.19 -32.20
N LEU A 37 2.81 18.14 -31.71
CA LEU A 37 1.66 18.76 -32.38
C LEU A 37 1.69 20.27 -32.27
N ASP A 38 2.02 20.81 -31.10
CA ASP A 38 2.04 22.26 -30.89
C ASP A 38 3.38 22.94 -31.26
N GLY A 39 4.35 22.17 -31.77
CA GLY A 39 5.63 22.70 -32.24
C GLY A 39 6.61 23.14 -31.14
N GLY A 40 6.46 22.63 -29.90
CA GLY A 40 7.39 22.89 -28.82
C GLY A 40 6.77 22.81 -27.42
N LEU A 41 7.41 23.48 -26.46
CA LEU A 41 6.95 23.55 -25.07
C LEU A 41 5.79 24.53 -24.94
N THR A 42 4.56 24.04 -25.08
CA THR A 42 3.37 24.84 -24.83
C THR A 42 2.97 24.86 -23.37
N TRP A 43 2.18 25.86 -22.99
CA TRP A 43 1.60 25.97 -21.66
C TRP A 43 0.78 24.72 -21.28
N LEU A 44 0.08 24.14 -22.25
CA LEU A 44 -0.68 22.91 -22.07
C LEU A 44 0.23 21.70 -21.80
N ALA A 45 1.36 21.59 -22.52
CA ALA A 45 2.35 20.55 -22.27
C ALA A 45 2.97 20.67 -20.86
N LEU A 46 3.20 21.90 -20.37
CA LEU A 46 3.68 22.14 -19.02
C LEU A 46 2.67 21.69 -17.96
N ILE A 47 1.39 22.04 -18.13
CA ILE A 47 0.31 21.60 -17.23
C ILE A 47 0.19 20.07 -17.25
N ALA A 48 0.24 19.46 -18.45
CA ALA A 48 0.18 18.00 -18.60
C ALA A 48 1.35 17.30 -17.89
N MET A 49 2.57 17.84 -17.98
CA MET A 49 3.72 17.33 -17.23
C MET A 49 3.52 17.41 -15.72
N PHE A 50 3.06 18.56 -15.20
CA PHE A 50 2.78 18.70 -13.77
C PHE A 50 1.67 17.75 -13.30
N LEU A 51 0.60 17.61 -14.07
CA LEU A 51 -0.48 16.70 -13.76
C LEU A 51 -0.02 15.24 -13.76
N TRP A 52 0.84 14.87 -14.71
CA TRP A 52 1.44 13.53 -14.76
C TRP A 52 2.31 13.25 -13.53
N LEU A 53 3.10 14.22 -13.08
CA LEU A 53 3.88 14.11 -11.84
C LEU A 53 2.98 13.95 -10.61
N ILE A 54 1.86 14.68 -10.54
CA ILE A 54 0.88 14.54 -9.46
C ILE A 54 0.27 13.13 -9.44
N ILE A 55 -0.07 12.59 -10.61
CA ILE A 55 -0.59 11.21 -10.71
C ILE A 55 0.44 10.20 -10.21
N LEU A 56 1.71 10.35 -10.59
CA LEU A 56 2.79 9.49 -10.10
C LEU A 56 2.94 9.60 -8.57
N LEU A 57 2.85 10.81 -8.01
CA LEU A 57 2.91 11.02 -6.56
C LEU A 57 1.74 10.34 -5.85
N LEU A 58 0.50 10.54 -6.33
CA LEU A 58 -0.69 9.93 -5.75
C LEU A 58 -0.63 8.41 -5.79
N MET A 59 -0.04 7.86 -6.85
CA MET A 59 0.15 6.43 -7.00
C MET A 59 1.09 5.84 -5.94
N ILE A 60 2.21 6.51 -5.69
CA ILE A 60 3.14 6.14 -4.61
C ILE A 60 2.43 6.24 -3.26
N LEU A 61 1.66 7.32 -3.04
CA LEU A 61 0.92 7.55 -1.80
C LEU A 61 -0.15 6.47 -1.56
N ALA A 62 -0.84 6.05 -2.62
CA ALA A 62 -1.83 4.97 -2.57
C ALA A 62 -1.18 3.64 -2.20
N SER A 63 -0.02 3.32 -2.78
CA SER A 63 0.76 2.13 -2.43
C SER A 63 1.13 2.14 -0.95
N SER A 64 1.72 3.23 -0.48
CA SER A 64 2.14 3.37 0.93
C SER A 64 0.96 3.29 1.89
N SER A 65 -0.18 3.90 1.53
CA SER A 65 -1.40 3.85 2.34
C SER A 65 -1.93 2.43 2.48
N GLN A 66 -1.82 1.61 1.42
CA GLN A 66 -2.21 0.21 1.50
C GLN A 66 -1.27 -0.60 2.39
N ASP A 67 0.04 -0.40 2.25
CA ASP A 67 1.03 -1.08 3.09
C ASP A 67 0.78 -0.85 4.58
N ILE A 68 0.45 0.40 4.96
CA ILE A 68 0.14 0.76 6.34
C ILE A 68 -1.15 0.07 6.82
N LYS A 69 -2.18 0.00 5.99
CA LYS A 69 -3.45 -0.67 6.34
C LYS A 69 -3.26 -2.16 6.59
N GLU A 70 -2.46 -2.81 5.76
CA GLU A 70 -2.15 -4.23 5.91
C GLU A 70 -1.35 -4.50 7.19
N GLU A 71 -0.34 -3.67 7.47
CA GLU A 71 0.45 -3.76 8.69
C GLU A 71 -0.40 -3.59 9.96
N ILE A 72 -1.30 -2.61 9.97
CA ILE A 72 -2.25 -2.40 11.08
C ILE A 72 -3.16 -3.61 11.25
N SER A 73 -3.66 -4.19 10.16
CA SER A 73 -4.53 -5.37 10.21
C SER A 73 -3.82 -6.57 10.84
N ILE A 74 -2.57 -6.82 10.45
CA ILE A 74 -1.72 -7.87 11.02
C ILE A 74 -1.50 -7.60 12.51
N LEU A 75 -1.14 -6.38 12.89
CA LEU A 75 -0.91 -6.01 14.29
C LEU A 75 -2.15 -6.23 15.16
N ILE A 76 -3.34 -5.83 14.68
CA ILE A 76 -4.60 -6.06 15.38
C ILE A 76 -4.89 -7.56 15.53
N SER A 77 -4.69 -8.35 14.47
CA SER A 77 -4.94 -9.78 14.51
C SER A 77 -4.08 -10.48 15.56
N LYS A 78 -2.80 -10.12 15.63
CA LYS A 78 -1.85 -10.64 16.61
C LYS A 78 -2.19 -10.21 18.03
N SER A 79 -2.52 -8.93 18.22
CA SER A 79 -2.96 -8.42 19.52
C SER A 79 -4.20 -9.16 20.04
N ASN A 80 -5.16 -9.45 19.17
CA ASN A 80 -6.37 -10.19 19.53
C ASN A 80 -6.07 -11.66 19.89
N GLU A 81 -5.11 -12.30 19.20
CA GLU A 81 -4.64 -13.64 19.53
C GLU A 81 -3.95 -13.68 20.90
N GLU A 82 -3.07 -12.73 21.19
CA GLU A 82 -2.41 -12.59 22.50
C GLU A 82 -3.43 -12.40 23.63
N LEU A 83 -4.44 -11.54 23.43
CA LEU A 83 -5.55 -11.36 24.38
C LEU A 83 -6.34 -12.64 24.61
N ARG A 84 -6.57 -13.44 23.56
CA ARG A 84 -7.27 -14.73 23.65
C ARG A 84 -6.46 -15.77 24.44
N LEU A 85 -5.14 -15.81 24.22
CA LEU A 85 -4.25 -16.70 24.97
C LEU A 85 -4.25 -16.33 26.47
N LEU A 86 -4.06 -15.05 26.79
CA LEU A 86 -4.13 -14.55 28.17
C LEU A 86 -5.46 -14.89 28.84
N ARG A 87 -6.60 -14.67 28.16
CA ARG A 87 -7.92 -15.04 28.69
C ARG A 87 -8.02 -16.53 29.01
N THR A 88 -7.44 -17.37 28.16
CA THR A 88 -7.44 -18.82 28.34
C THR A 88 -6.58 -19.22 29.54
N GLU A 89 -5.41 -18.61 29.72
CA GLU A 89 -4.55 -18.83 30.90
C GLU A 89 -5.24 -18.41 32.19
N PHE A 90 -5.88 -17.23 32.22
CA PHE A 90 -6.67 -16.79 33.39
C PHE A 90 -7.80 -17.76 33.74
N GLN A 91 -8.52 -18.29 32.74
CA GLN A 91 -9.56 -19.29 32.98
C GLN A 91 -9.00 -20.60 33.55
N GLN A 92 -7.82 -21.04 33.08
CA GLN A 92 -7.16 -22.22 33.62
C GLN A 92 -6.67 -22.00 35.05
N LEU A 93 -6.09 -20.84 35.35
CA LEU A 93 -5.67 -20.47 36.70
C LEU A 93 -6.85 -20.42 37.67
N ASN A 94 -7.96 -19.80 37.27
CA ASN A 94 -9.18 -19.75 38.09
C ASN A 94 -9.72 -21.15 38.39
N LYS A 95 -9.77 -22.05 37.39
CA LYS A 95 -10.18 -23.45 37.60
C LYS A 95 -9.25 -24.22 38.55
N ARG A 96 -7.95 -23.88 38.60
CA ARG A 96 -6.99 -24.49 39.55
C ARG A 96 -7.13 -23.92 40.96
N GLY A 97 -7.43 -22.62 41.10
CA GLY A 97 -7.66 -21.97 42.39
C GLY A 97 -8.92 -22.47 43.13
N VAL A 98 -9.95 -22.90 42.39
CA VAL A 98 -11.20 -23.44 42.96
C VAL A 98 -11.07 -24.90 43.46
N ARG A 99 -9.95 -25.60 43.18
CA ARG A 99 -9.70 -27.01 43.62
C ARG A 99 -8.87 -27.14 44.90
N LYS A 100 -8.58 -26.06 45.60
CA LYS A 100 -8.00 -26.08 46.96
C LYS A 100 -9.03 -25.57 47.96
#